data_AF-A0A5C6YK74-F1
#
_entry.id   AF-A0A5C6YK74-F1
#
_cell.length_a   1.000
_cell.length_b   1.000
_cell.length_c   1.000
_cell.angle_alpha   90.00
_cell.angle_beta   90.00
_cell.angle_gamma   90.00
#
_symmetry.space_group_name_H-M   'P 1'
#
loop_
_entity.id
_entity.type
_entity.pdbx_description
1 polymer ?
#
loop_
_entity_poly.entity_id
_entity_poly.type
_entity_poly.pdbx_seq_one_letter_code
_entity_poly.pdbx_strand_id
1 'polypeptide(L)'
;MNQHISVSTMPDTGHVAVVKRYLDRLEASDVEGIVALFTEDAQVVSPFLGCMSPRPFFDKVRDASGQSRIEVLDILLSAQGASRAMA
;
A
#
# COMPACT_ATOMS: atom_id res chain seq x y z
N MET A 1 35.37 17.46 -16.29
CA MET A 1 34.16 16.75 -16.77
C MET A 1 34.19 15.38 -16.09
N ASN A 2 33.36 15.18 -15.07
CA ASN A 2 32.94 13.90 -14.49
C ASN A 2 32.10 14.27 -13.27
N GLN A 3 30.80 14.41 -13.50
CA GLN A 3 29.83 14.70 -12.46
C GLN A 3 29.73 13.44 -11.59
N HIS A 4 30.28 13.50 -10.38
CA HIS A 4 29.94 12.59 -9.31
C HIS A 4 28.43 12.68 -9.12
N ILE A 5 27.69 11.65 -9.54
CA ILE A 5 26.30 11.48 -9.11
C ILE A 5 26.41 11.11 -7.63
N SER A 6 26.47 12.12 -6.77
CA SER A 6 26.18 11.95 -5.35
C SER A 6 24.75 11.46 -5.28
N VAL A 7 24.59 10.18 -4.93
CA VAL A 7 23.32 9.59 -4.53
C VAL A 7 22.80 10.46 -3.38
N SER A 8 21.94 11.43 -3.74
CA SER A 8 21.33 12.32 -2.78
C SER A 8 20.07 11.65 -2.31
N THR A 9 20.10 11.29 -1.02
CA THR A 9 18.94 11.17 -0.14
C THR A 9 18.01 9.99 -0.44
N MET A 10 18.01 8.96 0.41
CA MET A 10 16.91 7.99 0.49
C MET A 10 15.79 8.55 1.40
N PRO A 11 14.67 9.05 0.87
CA PRO A 11 13.41 9.16 1.61
C PRO A 11 12.59 7.84 1.58
N ASP A 12 13.16 6.74 1.07
CA ASP A 12 12.41 5.54 0.68
C ASP A 12 11.96 4.62 1.83
N THR A 13 12.45 4.83 3.05
CA THR A 13 12.12 3.93 4.18
C THR A 13 10.67 4.06 4.65
N GLY A 14 10.04 5.22 4.46
CA GLY A 14 8.67 5.49 4.94
C GLY A 14 7.60 4.73 4.16
N HIS A 15 7.60 4.87 2.83
CA HIS A 15 6.57 4.26 1.97
C HIS A 15 6.64 2.73 1.99
N VAL A 16 7.85 2.15 1.96
CA VAL A 16 8.02 0.69 2.06
C VAL A 16 7.47 0.16 3.37
N ALA A 17 7.72 0.85 4.48
CA ALA A 17 7.21 0.43 5.79
C ALA A 17 5.67 0.49 5.86
N VAL A 18 5.05 1.50 5.24
CA VAL A 18 3.59 1.61 5.15
C VAL A 18 3.00 0.48 4.30
N VAL A 19 3.57 0.21 3.13
CA VAL A 19 3.11 -0.89 2.26
C VAL A 19 3.24 -2.24 2.95
N LYS A 20 4.37 -2.52 3.62
CA LYS A 20 4.55 -3.75 4.41
C LYS A 20 3.49 -3.88 5.50
N ARG A 21 3.27 -2.82 6.28
CA ARG A 21 2.23 -2.81 7.31
C ARG A 21 0.85 -3.07 6.72
N TYR A 22 0.52 -2.47 5.58
CA TYR A 22 -0.74 -2.70 4.88
C TYR A 22 -0.91 -4.18 4.49
N LEU A 23 0.12 -4.80 3.91
CA LEU A 23 0.11 -6.21 3.52
C LEU A 23 0.00 -7.14 4.74
N ASP A 24 0.71 -6.84 5.83
CA ASP A 24 0.64 -7.62 7.08
C ASP A 24 -0.80 -7.62 7.66
N ARG A 25 -1.48 -6.46 7.64
CA ARG A 25 -2.86 -6.38 8.14
C ARG A 25 -3.86 -7.08 7.21
N LEU A 26 -3.61 -7.07 5.90
CA LEU A 26 -4.40 -7.85 4.94
C LEU A 26 -4.25 -9.36 5.16
N GLU A 27 -3.03 -9.87 5.32
CA GLU A 27 -2.76 -11.28 5.63
C GLU A 27 -3.46 -11.70 6.93
N ALA A 28 -3.45 -10.83 7.95
CA ALA A 28 -4.10 -11.07 9.22
C ALA A 28 -5.64 -10.91 9.17
N SER A 29 -6.22 -10.49 8.04
CA SER A 29 -7.64 -10.09 7.94
C SER A 29 -8.07 -9.06 8.99
N ASP A 30 -7.14 -8.19 9.39
CA ASP A 30 -7.33 -7.16 10.43
C ASP A 30 -7.93 -5.89 9.82
N VAL A 31 -9.25 -5.87 9.66
CA VAL A 31 -9.98 -4.74 9.06
C VAL A 31 -9.76 -3.44 9.85
N GLU A 32 -9.77 -3.48 11.19
CA GLU A 32 -9.52 -2.29 12.01
C GLU A 32 -8.12 -1.73 11.78
N GLY A 33 -7.12 -2.61 11.78
CA GLY A 33 -5.74 -2.27 11.53
C GLY A 33 -5.49 -1.67 10.16
N ILE A 34 -6.13 -2.21 9.12
CA ILE A 34 -6.04 -1.67 7.76
C ILE A 34 -6.68 -0.30 7.70
N VAL A 35 -7.91 -0.15 8.21
CA VAL A 35 -8.68 1.10 8.14
C VAL A 35 -7.94 2.24 8.85
N ALA A 36 -7.23 1.96 9.95
CA ALA A 36 -6.42 2.93 10.67
C ALA A 36 -5.21 3.48 9.88
N LEU A 37 -4.85 2.87 8.74
CA LEU A 37 -3.80 3.38 7.85
C LEU A 37 -4.29 4.49 6.91
N PHE A 38 -5.60 4.72 6.83
CA PHE A 38 -6.21 5.68 5.94
C PHE A 38 -6.57 6.97 6.68
N THR A 39 -6.54 8.10 5.96
CA THR A 39 -7.15 9.35 6.46
C THR A 39 -8.66 9.21 6.51
N GLU A 40 -9.32 10.04 7.32
CA GLU A 40 -10.77 10.00 7.51
C GLU A 40 -11.56 10.21 6.21
N ASP A 41 -11.02 11.01 5.30
CA ASP A 41 -11.60 11.35 3.99
C ASP A 41 -11.16 10.42 2.85
N ALA A 42 -10.37 9.38 3.15
CA ALA A 42 -9.83 8.50 2.14
C ALA A 42 -10.92 7.75 1.36
N GLN A 43 -10.62 7.48 0.08
CA GLN A 43 -11.46 6.67 -0.80
C GLN A 43 -10.63 5.56 -1.43
N VAL A 44 -11.19 4.35 -1.45
CA VAL A 44 -10.64 3.21 -2.18
C VAL A 44 -11.34 3.12 -3.53
N VAL A 45 -10.55 3.19 -4.60
CA VAL A 45 -11.04 3.02 -5.98
C VAL A 45 -10.79 1.58 -6.41
N SER A 46 -11.87 0.83 -6.61
CA SER A 46 -11.84 -0.55 -7.06
C SER A 46 -12.52 -0.71 -8.42
N PRO A 47 -11.90 -1.39 -9.40
CA PRO A 47 -12.56 -1.71 -10.66
C PRO A 47 -13.83 -2.56 -10.50
N PHE A 48 -13.89 -3.39 -9.45
CA PHE A 48 -15.01 -4.32 -9.22
C PHE A 48 -16.08 -3.75 -8.28
N LEU A 49 -15.66 -2.96 -7.28
CA LEU A 49 -16.55 -2.47 -6.22
C LEU A 49 -16.87 -0.99 -6.34
N GLY A 50 -16.28 -0.26 -7.29
CA GLY A 50 -16.42 1.19 -7.42
C GLY A 50 -15.59 1.96 -6.40
N CYS A 51 -16.00 3.19 -6.11
CA CYS A 51 -15.34 4.08 -5.15
C CYS A 51 -16.10 4.06 -3.81
N MET A 52 -15.40 3.79 -2.70
CA MET A 52 -16.01 3.83 -1.36
C MET A 52 -14.98 4.09 -0.25
N SER A 53 -15.46 4.38 0.95
CA SER A 53 -14.58 4.51 2.12
C SER A 53 -13.90 3.17 2.48
N PRO A 54 -12.76 3.20 3.20
CA PRO A 54 -11.96 2.00 3.48
C PRO A 54 -12.73 0.88 4.19
N ARG A 55 -13.50 1.20 5.23
CA ARG A 55 -14.21 0.19 6.03
C ARG A 55 -15.14 -0.72 5.20
N PRO A 56 -16.15 -0.19 4.46
CA PRO A 56 -17.03 -1.04 3.67
C PRO A 56 -16.30 -1.78 2.54
N PHE A 57 -15.15 -1.28 2.07
CA PHE A 57 -14.31 -2.01 1.12
C PHE A 57 -13.64 -3.21 1.78
N PHE A 58 -12.94 -3.01 2.90
CA PHE A 58 -12.17 -4.08 3.55
C PHE A 58 -13.04 -5.12 4.27
N ASP A 59 -14.26 -4.76 4.70
CA ASP A 59 -15.25 -5.75 5.14
C ASP A 59 -15.59 -6.73 4.01
N LYS A 60 -15.82 -6.24 2.78
CA LYS A 60 -16.08 -7.09 1.61
C LYS A 60 -14.88 -7.95 1.23
N VAL A 61 -13.66 -7.40 1.34
CA VAL A 61 -12.42 -8.16 1.09
C VAL A 61 -12.27 -9.29 2.11
N ARG A 62 -12.44 -9.01 3.41
CA ARG A 62 -12.40 -10.04 4.46
C ARG A 62 -13.42 -11.15 4.19
N ASP A 63 -14.65 -10.79 3.84
CA ASP A 63 -15.71 -11.77 3.62
C ASP A 63 -15.45 -12.65 2.38
N ALA A 64 -14.83 -12.09 1.34
CA ALA A 64 -14.51 -12.81 0.11
C ALA A 64 -13.21 -13.63 0.18
N SER A 65 -12.19 -13.15 0.89
CA SER A 65 -10.83 -13.69 0.83
C SER A 65 -10.11 -13.75 2.18
N GLY A 66 -10.79 -13.65 3.31
CA GLY A 66 -10.15 -13.60 4.64
C GLY A 66 -9.43 -14.89 5.07
N GLN A 67 -9.54 -15.98 4.30
CA GLN A 67 -8.78 -17.21 4.51
C GLN A 67 -7.63 -17.38 3.50
N SER A 68 -7.44 -16.41 2.62
CA SER A 68 -6.35 -16.40 1.65
C SER A 68 -5.00 -16.11 2.31
N ARG A 69 -3.93 -16.48 1.62
CA ARG A 69 -2.54 -16.15 1.97
C ARG A 69 -1.99 -15.14 0.98
N ILE A 70 -1.16 -14.23 1.47
CA ILE A 70 -0.45 -13.21 0.72
C ILE A 70 1.05 -13.54 0.80
N GLU A 71 1.65 -13.75 -0.37
CA GLU A 71 3.10 -13.84 -0.54
C GLU A 71 3.59 -12.55 -1.21
N VAL A 72 4.50 -11.84 -0.55
CA VAL A 72 5.08 -10.60 -1.09
C VAL A 72 6.22 -10.96 -2.02
N LEU A 73 6.03 -10.76 -3.33
CA LEU A 73 7.06 -11.00 -4.34
C LEU A 73 8.04 -9.83 -4.39
N ASP A 74 7.54 -8.64 -4.71
CA ASP A 74 8.34 -7.43 -4.86
C ASP A 74 7.59 -6.18 -4.38
N ILE A 75 8.33 -5.20 -3.87
CA ILE A 75 7.84 -3.84 -3.64
C ILE A 75 8.68 -2.91 -4.51
N LEU A 76 8.05 -2.32 -5.52
CA LEU A 76 8.72 -1.44 -6.49
C LEU A 76 8.70 0.01 -6.03
N LEU A 77 9.86 0.66 -6.11
CA LEU A 77 10.06 2.07 -5.76
C LEU A 77 10.17 2.94 -7.02
N SER A 78 9.63 4.16 -6.95
CA SER A 78 9.81 5.14 -8.01
C SER A 78 11.24 5.67 -7.98
N ALA A 79 11.96 5.56 -9.10
CA ALA A 79 13.28 6.17 -9.26
C ALA A 79 13.23 7.72 -9.25
N GLN A 80 12.04 8.30 -9.40
CA GLN A 80 11.80 9.74 -9.39
C GLN A 80 11.31 10.24 -8.02
N GLY A 81 11.22 9.37 -7.01
CA GLY A 81 10.74 9.71 -5.68
C GLY A 81 9.23 9.97 -5.60
N ALA A 82 8.46 9.54 -6.61
CA ALA A 82 7.00 9.61 -6.56
C ALA A 82 6.43 8.59 -5.56
N SER A 83 5.20 8.83 -5.08
CA SER A 83 4.49 7.92 -4.16
C SER A 83 4.13 6.56 -4.77
N ARG A 84 4.30 6.40 -6.09
CA ARG A 84 4.05 5.17 -6.85
C ARG A 84 5.08 5.02 -7.95
N ALA A 85 5.61 3.81 -8.13
CA ALA A 85 6.38 3.43 -9.30
C ALA A 85 5.48 3.32 -10.55
N MET A 86 5.96 3.80 -11.69
CA MET A 86 5.29 3.68 -12.99
C MET A 86 6.30 3.16 -14.03
N ALA A 87 5.80 2.39 -15.01
CA ALA A 87 6.60 1.85 -16.11
C ALA A 87 6.69 2.83 -17.28
#